data_AF-A0A6F8YDZ3-F1
#
_entry.id   AF-A0A6F8YDZ3-F1
#
_cell.length_a   1.000
_cell.length_b   1.000
_cell.length_c   1.000
_cell.angle_alpha   90.00
_cell.angle_beta   90.00
_cell.angle_gamma   90.00
#
_symmetry.space_group_name_H-M   'P 1'
#
loop_
_entity.id
_entity.type
_entity.pdbx_description
1 polymer ?
#
loop_
_entity_poly.entity_id
_entity_poly.type
_entity_poly.pdbx_seq_one_letter_code
_entity_poly.pdbx_strand_id
1 'polypeptide(L)'
;MADRDQVAALLSRHRVGAVVHAAGVLDDGVLTQLTPERLSTVLRPKVDGAWHLHELAGDVNAFVLFSSAAGTFGGAGQANYAAGNAFLDALAVRRRAEGKMAVSLAWGPWVQGMAAGSERMARAGMPPLRTEQGLALFDAALGGETANLVPVRLDLATIRRGGDVPPLLRGLIRVPVRRGQVTDGGHRLAQRLATATAAERREVLLELVLDQVAAVLGHAGRADIEPERQFQDLGFDSLTAVELRNRMNAVTGLRLPATLLFDHPTPAALVEYLHGDLAPDGAAELNGLLAALEPLEKALAAATVDAKTHQQIEGRIEVLRARWAGTRGEQRPHEEIDLDDVSDEEMFALLDEELSQQGD
;
A
#
# COMPACT_ATOMS: atom_id res chain seq x y z
N MET A 1 -13.23 -36.17 -13.13
CA MET A 1 -11.74 -36.20 -13.08
C MET A 1 -11.20 -36.36 -11.66
N ALA A 2 -11.83 -35.75 -10.64
CA ALA A 2 -11.41 -35.91 -9.24
C ALA A 2 -11.66 -37.30 -8.61
N ASP A 3 -12.30 -38.21 -9.35
CA ASP A 3 -12.49 -39.61 -8.98
C ASP A 3 -11.63 -40.44 -9.92
N ARG A 4 -10.70 -41.22 -9.36
CA ARG A 4 -9.71 -41.98 -10.11
C ARG A 4 -10.35 -43.08 -10.95
N ASP A 5 -11.36 -43.77 -10.42
CA ASP A 5 -11.99 -44.91 -11.08
C ASP A 5 -12.85 -44.44 -12.25
N GLN A 6 -13.50 -43.28 -12.12
CA GLN A 6 -14.18 -42.64 -13.24
C GLN A 6 -13.22 -42.23 -14.36
N VAL A 7 -12.01 -41.74 -14.02
CA VAL A 7 -10.98 -41.43 -15.02
C VAL A 7 -10.49 -42.70 -15.71
N ALA A 8 -10.20 -43.76 -14.96
CA ALA A 8 -9.78 -45.04 -15.51
C ALA A 8 -10.85 -45.62 -16.46
N ALA A 9 -12.12 -45.57 -16.05
CA ALA A 9 -13.23 -46.03 -16.88
C ALA A 9 -13.43 -45.20 -18.16
N LEU A 10 -13.13 -43.90 -18.12
CA LEU A 10 -13.16 -43.05 -19.32
C LEU A 10 -12.03 -43.39 -20.29
N LEU A 11 -10.80 -43.53 -19.77
CA LEU A 11 -9.61 -43.80 -20.58
C LEU A 11 -9.58 -45.23 -21.15
N SER A 12 -10.27 -46.19 -20.53
CA SER A 12 -10.42 -47.55 -21.09
C SER A 12 -11.38 -47.60 -22.28
N ARG A 13 -12.31 -46.64 -22.38
CA ARG A 13 -13.30 -46.57 -23.48
C ARG A 13 -12.76 -45.84 -24.71
N HIS A 14 -11.76 -44.97 -24.54
CA HIS A 14 -11.27 -44.09 -25.59
C HIS A 14 -9.74 -44.05 -25.61
N ARG A 15 -9.16 -44.22 -26.80
CA ARG A 15 -7.74 -43.93 -27.00
C ARG A 15 -7.53 -42.42 -27.02
N VAL A 16 -6.86 -41.89 -26.01
CA VAL A 16 -6.60 -40.44 -25.86
C VAL A 16 -5.27 -40.08 -26.51
N GLY A 17 -5.30 -39.17 -27.50
CA GLY A 17 -4.08 -38.64 -28.14
C GLY A 17 -3.54 -37.37 -27.49
N ALA A 18 -4.39 -36.62 -26.77
CA ALA A 18 -4.04 -35.39 -26.09
C ALA A 18 -4.91 -35.18 -24.85
N VAL A 19 -4.33 -34.60 -23.81
CA VAL A 19 -5.01 -34.21 -22.58
C VAL A 19 -4.94 -32.69 -22.45
N VAL A 20 -6.10 -32.07 -22.24
CA VAL A 20 -6.21 -30.66 -21.85
C VAL A 20 -6.95 -30.59 -20.51
N HIS A 21 -6.20 -30.34 -19.44
CA HIS A 21 -6.75 -30.23 -18.09
C HIS A 21 -7.11 -28.78 -17.78
N ALA A 22 -8.38 -28.44 -18.01
CA ALA A 22 -8.97 -27.13 -17.73
C ALA A 22 -10.00 -27.14 -16.59
N ALA A 23 -10.04 -28.21 -15.79
CA ALA A 23 -10.92 -28.30 -14.64
C ALA A 23 -10.44 -27.39 -13.51
N GLY A 24 -11.35 -26.63 -12.92
CA GLY A 24 -11.05 -25.76 -11.79
C GLY A 24 -12.30 -25.06 -11.30
N VAL A 25 -12.31 -24.73 -10.02
CA VAL A 25 -13.32 -23.91 -9.36
C VAL A 25 -12.60 -22.87 -8.51
N LEU A 26 -13.29 -21.76 -8.22
CA LEU A 26 -12.81 -20.71 -7.33
C LEU A 26 -13.59 -20.78 -6.02
N ASP A 27 -12.91 -20.50 -4.93
CA ASP A 27 -13.49 -20.29 -3.60
C ASP A 27 -12.57 -19.33 -2.85
N ASP A 28 -12.68 -18.05 -3.21
CA ASP A 28 -11.76 -17.01 -2.74
C ASP A 28 -11.99 -16.72 -1.24
N GLY A 29 -10.91 -16.64 -0.48
CA GLY A 29 -10.91 -16.32 0.93
C GLY A 29 -9.50 -15.96 1.41
N VAL A 30 -9.43 -15.08 2.41
CA VAL A 30 -8.16 -14.81 3.09
C VAL A 30 -7.64 -16.09 3.73
N LEU A 31 -6.31 -16.25 3.79
CA LEU A 31 -5.66 -17.49 4.22
C LEU A 31 -6.15 -17.96 5.60
N THR A 32 -6.38 -17.04 6.53
CA THR A 32 -6.83 -17.33 7.90
C THR A 32 -8.27 -17.85 7.99
N GLN A 33 -9.05 -17.71 6.92
CA GLN A 33 -10.44 -18.19 6.83
C GLN A 33 -10.58 -19.44 5.94
N LEU A 34 -9.47 -20.01 5.45
CA LEU A 34 -9.51 -21.23 4.67
C LEU A 34 -9.69 -22.44 5.59
N THR A 35 -10.79 -23.17 5.39
CA THR A 35 -11.03 -24.46 6.04
C THR A 35 -10.52 -25.60 5.16
N PRO A 36 -10.32 -26.81 5.71
CA PRO A 36 -9.98 -28.00 4.92
C PRO A 36 -10.95 -28.26 3.76
N GLU A 37 -12.24 -27.99 3.95
CA GLU A 37 -13.29 -28.19 2.95
C GLU A 37 -13.17 -27.19 1.79
N ARG A 38 -12.88 -25.92 2.10
CA ARG A 38 -12.65 -24.87 1.08
C ARG A 38 -11.37 -25.13 0.29
N LEU A 39 -10.33 -25.61 0.96
CA LEU A 39 -9.11 -26.08 0.30
C LEU A 39 -9.40 -27.27 -0.62
N SER A 40 -10.06 -28.31 -0.10
CA SER A 40 -10.39 -29.51 -0.86
C SER A 40 -11.25 -29.18 -2.08
N THR A 41 -12.25 -28.30 -1.94
CA THR A 41 -13.14 -27.89 -3.03
C THR A 41 -12.37 -27.34 -4.23
N VAL A 42 -11.36 -26.50 -4.00
CA VAL A 42 -10.55 -25.89 -5.07
C VAL A 42 -9.44 -26.82 -5.57
N LEU A 43 -8.76 -27.52 -4.67
CA LEU A 43 -7.64 -28.38 -5.02
C LEU A 43 -8.11 -29.65 -5.73
N ARG A 44 -9.19 -30.29 -5.30
CA ARG A 44 -9.65 -31.58 -5.82
C ARG A 44 -9.84 -31.63 -7.35
N PRO A 45 -10.56 -30.71 -8.00
CA PRO A 45 -10.70 -30.75 -9.46
C PRO A 45 -9.38 -30.46 -10.21
N LYS A 46 -8.48 -29.64 -9.63
CA LYS A 46 -7.19 -29.28 -10.23
C LYS A 46 -6.10 -30.31 -9.96
N VAL A 47 -5.75 -30.50 -8.70
CA VAL A 47 -4.65 -31.34 -8.21
C VAL A 47 -4.96 -32.81 -8.44
N ASP A 48 -6.01 -33.35 -7.83
CA ASP A 48 -6.33 -34.78 -7.96
C ASP A 48 -6.68 -35.12 -9.41
N GLY A 49 -7.46 -34.24 -10.07
CA GLY A 49 -7.81 -34.39 -11.48
C GLY A 49 -6.59 -34.48 -12.40
N ALA A 50 -5.60 -33.59 -12.23
CA ALA A 50 -4.37 -33.62 -13.01
C ALA A 50 -3.47 -34.80 -12.65
N TRP A 51 -3.42 -35.17 -11.37
CA TRP A 51 -2.65 -36.32 -10.90
C TRP A 51 -3.18 -37.64 -11.47
N HIS A 52 -4.49 -37.86 -11.42
CA HIS A 52 -5.11 -39.04 -12.03
C HIS A 52 -4.83 -39.13 -13.53
N LEU A 53 -4.92 -37.99 -14.24
CA LEU A 53 -4.57 -37.93 -15.67
C LEU A 53 -3.10 -38.23 -15.92
N HIS A 54 -2.21 -37.71 -15.09
CA HIS A 54 -0.77 -37.98 -15.20
C HIS A 54 -0.47 -39.48 -15.09
N GLU A 55 -1.07 -40.15 -14.10
CA GLU A 55 -0.87 -41.58 -13.83
C GLU A 55 -1.53 -42.49 -14.88
N LEU A 56 -2.72 -42.12 -15.36
CA LEU A 56 -3.58 -43.02 -16.14
C LEU A 56 -3.59 -42.76 -17.64
N ALA A 57 -3.28 -41.55 -18.11
CA ALA A 57 -3.36 -41.22 -19.55
C ALA A 57 -2.24 -41.84 -20.40
N GLY A 58 -1.20 -42.40 -19.76
CA GLY A 58 -0.04 -42.93 -20.46
C GLY A 58 0.73 -41.85 -21.23
N ASP A 59 1.31 -42.27 -22.36
CA ASP A 59 2.04 -41.38 -23.26
C ASP A 59 1.09 -40.79 -24.30
N VAL A 60 0.92 -39.47 -24.20
CA VAL A 60 0.05 -38.66 -25.07
C VAL A 60 0.90 -37.66 -25.84
N ASN A 61 0.43 -37.24 -27.01
CA ASN A 61 1.13 -36.29 -27.87
C ASN A 61 1.15 -34.88 -27.27
N ALA A 62 0.14 -34.55 -26.45
CA ALA A 62 0.07 -33.29 -25.72
C ALA A 62 -0.55 -33.50 -24.34
N PHE A 63 0.02 -32.87 -23.32
CA PHE A 63 -0.52 -32.85 -21.97
C PHE A 63 -0.49 -31.40 -21.46
N VAL A 64 -1.60 -30.70 -21.61
CA VAL A 64 -1.70 -29.27 -21.31
C VAL A 64 -2.43 -29.05 -20.00
N LEU A 65 -1.80 -28.32 -19.09
CA LEU A 65 -2.38 -27.93 -17.80
C LEU A 65 -2.74 -26.45 -17.84
N PHE A 66 -4.02 -26.14 -17.66
CA PHE A 66 -4.48 -24.75 -17.53
C PHE A 66 -4.27 -24.29 -16.09
N SER A 67 -3.14 -23.63 -15.90
CA SER A 67 -2.75 -22.96 -14.66
C SER A 67 -3.18 -21.48 -14.70
N SER A 68 -2.76 -20.70 -13.72
CA SER A 68 -3.03 -19.27 -13.64
C SER A 68 -1.80 -18.51 -13.17
N ALA A 69 -1.65 -17.28 -13.68
CA ALA A 69 -0.68 -16.30 -13.20
C ALA A 69 -0.76 -16.10 -11.68
N ALA A 70 -1.90 -16.37 -11.04
CA ALA A 70 -2.04 -16.34 -9.58
C ALA A 70 -1.11 -17.33 -8.85
N GLY A 71 -0.73 -18.46 -9.47
CA GLY A 71 0.28 -19.37 -8.92
C GLY A 71 1.70 -18.81 -8.93
N THR A 72 1.97 -17.84 -9.82
CA THR A 72 3.29 -17.20 -9.99
C THR A 72 3.38 -15.88 -9.23
N PHE A 73 2.38 -15.00 -9.35
CA PHE A 73 2.38 -13.66 -8.75
C PHE A 73 1.66 -13.61 -7.39
N GLY A 74 0.96 -14.69 -7.02
CA GLY A 74 -0.03 -14.65 -5.96
C GLY A 74 -1.34 -14.04 -6.43
N GLY A 75 -2.40 -14.31 -5.66
CA GLY A 75 -3.69 -13.67 -5.80
C GLY A 75 -4.23 -13.39 -4.41
N ALA A 76 -4.59 -12.14 -4.15
CA ALA A 76 -5.08 -11.79 -2.83
C ALA A 76 -6.45 -12.43 -2.60
N GLY A 77 -6.57 -13.19 -1.50
CA GLY A 77 -7.74 -14.05 -1.25
C GLY A 77 -7.74 -15.37 -2.03
N GLN A 78 -6.66 -15.73 -2.74
CA GLN A 78 -6.65 -16.89 -3.63
C GLN A 78 -5.58 -17.92 -3.24
N ALA A 79 -5.30 -18.09 -1.95
CA ALA A 79 -4.20 -18.97 -1.51
C ALA A 79 -4.40 -20.44 -1.91
N ASN A 80 -5.63 -20.96 -1.79
CA ASN A 80 -6.02 -22.30 -2.27
C ASN A 80 -5.87 -22.45 -3.79
N TYR A 81 -6.33 -21.47 -4.55
CA TYR A 81 -6.25 -21.48 -6.01
C TYR A 81 -4.81 -21.33 -6.50
N ALA A 82 -4.03 -20.42 -5.91
CA ALA A 82 -2.62 -20.24 -6.21
C ALA A 82 -1.82 -21.53 -5.94
N ALA A 83 -2.06 -22.20 -4.81
CA ALA A 83 -1.43 -23.48 -4.50
C ALA A 83 -1.78 -24.58 -5.53
N GLY A 84 -3.06 -24.69 -5.92
CA GLY A 84 -3.49 -25.64 -6.95
C GLY A 84 -2.84 -25.39 -8.31
N ASN A 85 -2.68 -24.12 -8.70
CA ASN A 85 -1.99 -23.74 -9.95
C ASN A 85 -0.48 -24.00 -9.89
N ALA A 86 0.17 -23.69 -8.77
CA ALA A 86 1.58 -24.00 -8.56
C ALA A 86 1.85 -25.52 -8.60
N PHE A 87 0.91 -26.34 -8.13
CA PHE A 87 0.99 -27.80 -8.29
C PHE A 87 0.96 -28.21 -9.77
N LEU A 88 0.06 -27.64 -10.57
CA LEU A 88 0.00 -27.93 -12.01
C LEU A 88 1.32 -27.56 -12.72
N ASP A 89 1.87 -26.40 -12.37
CA ASP A 89 3.15 -25.92 -12.89
C ASP A 89 4.28 -26.92 -12.58
N ALA A 90 4.36 -27.38 -11.33
CA ALA A 90 5.33 -28.39 -10.90
C ALA A 90 5.10 -29.76 -11.57
N LEU A 91 3.84 -30.16 -11.79
CA LEU A 91 3.50 -31.42 -12.45
C LEU A 91 3.95 -31.45 -13.91
N ALA A 92 3.85 -30.32 -14.63
CA ALA A 92 4.35 -30.22 -16.00
C ALA A 92 5.88 -30.40 -16.05
N VAL A 93 6.61 -29.75 -15.12
CA VAL A 93 8.07 -29.91 -14.99
C VAL A 93 8.42 -31.38 -14.69
N ARG A 94 7.69 -32.02 -13.76
CA ARG A 94 7.91 -33.43 -13.42
C ARG A 94 7.69 -34.36 -14.62
N ARG A 95 6.58 -34.21 -15.37
CA ARG A 95 6.35 -35.02 -16.58
C ARG A 95 7.47 -34.87 -17.59
N ARG A 96 7.94 -33.65 -17.84
CA ARG A 96 9.05 -33.39 -18.76
C ARG A 96 10.35 -34.04 -18.29
N ALA A 97 10.64 -34.02 -16.99
CA ALA A 97 11.78 -34.73 -16.40
C ALA A 97 11.69 -36.26 -16.55
N GLU A 98 10.48 -36.81 -16.62
CA GLU A 98 10.21 -38.23 -16.93
C GLU A 98 10.23 -38.53 -18.45
N GLY A 99 10.60 -37.56 -19.29
CA GLY A 99 10.59 -37.71 -20.76
C GLY A 99 9.21 -37.67 -21.40
N LYS A 100 8.16 -37.32 -20.63
CA LYS A 100 6.78 -37.24 -21.11
C LYS A 100 6.43 -35.82 -21.52
N MET A 101 5.63 -35.69 -22.57
CA MET A 101 5.11 -34.38 -22.99
C MET A 101 4.26 -33.77 -21.88
N ALA A 102 4.53 -32.49 -21.58
CA ALA A 102 3.68 -31.63 -20.76
C ALA A 102 4.00 -30.14 -20.93
N VAL A 103 2.98 -29.30 -20.80
CA VAL A 103 3.12 -27.85 -20.66
C VAL A 103 2.06 -27.33 -19.69
N SER A 104 2.48 -26.52 -18.72
CA SER A 104 1.59 -25.71 -17.89
C SER A 104 1.55 -24.29 -18.42
N LEU A 105 0.34 -23.76 -18.51
CA LEU A 105 0.08 -22.40 -18.99
C LEU A 105 -0.51 -21.59 -17.84
N ALA A 106 0.32 -20.83 -17.16
CA ALA A 106 -0.07 -19.91 -16.09
C ALA A 106 -0.74 -18.66 -16.68
N TRP A 107 -2.00 -18.80 -17.10
CA TRP A 107 -2.73 -17.76 -17.82
C TRP A 107 -2.93 -16.49 -17.00
N GLY A 108 -2.71 -15.34 -17.65
CA GLY A 108 -3.26 -14.07 -17.22
C GLY A 108 -4.78 -14.02 -17.37
N PRO A 109 -5.45 -12.91 -17.03
CA PRO A 109 -6.90 -12.77 -17.16
C PRO A 109 -7.31 -12.84 -18.63
N TRP A 110 -8.48 -13.41 -18.88
CA TRP A 110 -9.12 -13.44 -20.19
C TRP A 110 -10.33 -12.50 -20.16
N VAL A 111 -10.75 -12.01 -21.34
CA VAL A 111 -11.97 -11.20 -21.46
C VAL A 111 -13.23 -11.98 -21.06
N GLN A 112 -13.18 -13.31 -21.15
CA GLN A 112 -14.23 -14.25 -20.78
C GLN A 112 -13.67 -15.31 -19.82
N GLY A 113 -14.53 -16.05 -19.12
CA GLY A 113 -14.13 -17.12 -18.20
C GLY A 113 -14.02 -16.68 -16.74
N MET A 114 -13.31 -17.45 -15.92
CA MET A 114 -13.29 -17.30 -14.45
C MET A 114 -12.75 -15.95 -13.95
N ALA A 115 -11.90 -15.28 -14.73
CA ALA A 115 -11.32 -13.98 -14.39
C ALA A 115 -11.96 -12.81 -15.16
N ALA A 116 -13.08 -13.05 -15.87
CA ALA A 116 -13.77 -12.02 -16.62
C ALA A 116 -14.28 -10.91 -15.69
N GLY A 117 -14.16 -9.65 -16.13
CA GLY A 117 -14.61 -8.50 -15.34
C GLY A 117 -13.68 -8.11 -14.18
N SER A 118 -12.52 -8.76 -14.02
CA SER A 118 -11.55 -8.37 -12.99
C SER A 118 -10.80 -7.09 -13.37
N GLU A 119 -11.43 -5.94 -13.12
CA GLU A 119 -10.82 -4.61 -13.31
C GLU A 119 -9.55 -4.43 -12.48
N ARG A 120 -9.48 -5.12 -11.33
CA ARG A 120 -8.32 -5.10 -10.44
C ARG A 120 -7.05 -5.54 -11.15
N MET A 121 -7.09 -6.61 -11.94
CA MET A 121 -5.89 -7.09 -12.66
C MET A 121 -5.48 -6.12 -13.77
N ALA A 122 -6.44 -5.53 -14.49
CA ALA A 122 -6.15 -4.51 -15.48
C ALA A 122 -5.50 -3.27 -14.86
N ARG A 123 -6.02 -2.81 -13.70
CA ARG A 123 -5.43 -1.72 -12.90
C ARG A 123 -4.03 -2.05 -12.38
N ALA A 124 -3.77 -3.31 -12.05
CA ALA A 124 -2.45 -3.80 -11.67
C ALA A 124 -1.50 -3.98 -12.89
N GLY A 125 -1.90 -3.57 -14.09
CA GLY A 125 -1.09 -3.62 -15.30
C GLY A 125 -1.06 -4.99 -15.98
N MET A 126 -2.04 -5.85 -15.72
CA MET A 126 -2.24 -7.11 -16.42
C MET A 126 -3.62 -7.13 -17.12
N PRO A 127 -3.79 -6.41 -18.24
CA PRO A 127 -5.07 -6.34 -18.95
C PRO A 127 -5.49 -7.70 -19.53
N PRO A 128 -6.81 -7.94 -19.70
CA PRO A 128 -7.30 -9.22 -20.18
C PRO A 128 -6.86 -9.55 -21.62
N LEU A 129 -6.65 -10.84 -21.86
CA LEU A 129 -6.43 -11.47 -23.17
C LEU A 129 -7.76 -11.63 -23.91
N ARG A 130 -7.79 -11.27 -25.19
CA ARG A 130 -8.88 -11.69 -26.09
C ARG A 130 -8.73 -13.17 -26.44
N THR A 131 -9.83 -13.83 -26.79
CA THR A 131 -9.84 -15.27 -27.14
C THR A 131 -8.85 -15.59 -28.25
N GLU A 132 -8.75 -14.75 -29.29
CA GLU A 132 -7.84 -14.96 -30.41
C GLU A 132 -6.37 -14.86 -29.97
N GLN A 133 -6.07 -13.96 -29.03
CA GLN A 133 -4.73 -13.82 -28.45
C GLN A 133 -4.39 -15.02 -27.57
N GLY A 134 -5.35 -15.50 -26.77
CA GLY A 134 -5.19 -16.69 -25.94
C GLY A 134 -4.93 -17.95 -26.76
N LEU A 135 -5.69 -18.16 -27.85
CA LEU A 135 -5.49 -19.29 -28.76
C LEU A 135 -4.15 -19.21 -29.50
N ALA A 136 -3.73 -18.03 -29.96
CA ALA A 136 -2.42 -17.87 -30.58
C ALA A 136 -1.26 -18.19 -29.60
N LEU A 137 -1.39 -17.81 -28.33
CA LEU A 137 -0.42 -18.16 -27.28
C LEU A 137 -0.44 -19.66 -26.94
N PHE A 138 -1.62 -20.28 -26.97
CA PHE A 138 -1.77 -21.72 -26.77
C PHE A 138 -1.05 -22.52 -27.87
N ASP A 139 -1.26 -22.15 -29.13
CA ASP A 139 -0.60 -22.79 -30.28
C ASP A 139 0.92 -22.61 -30.22
N ALA A 140 1.39 -21.40 -29.89
CA ALA A 140 2.81 -21.12 -29.72
C ALA A 140 3.44 -21.95 -28.58
N ALA A 141 2.71 -22.13 -27.48
CA ALA A 141 3.19 -22.91 -26.34
C ALA A 141 3.33 -24.41 -26.65
N LEU A 142 2.45 -24.97 -27.48
CA LEU A 142 2.53 -26.38 -27.89
C LEU A 142 3.75 -26.69 -28.75
N GLY A 143 4.29 -25.70 -29.47
CA GLY A 143 5.53 -25.84 -30.24
C GLY A 143 6.82 -25.71 -29.43
N GLY A 144 6.73 -25.40 -28.13
CA GLY A 144 7.88 -25.09 -27.28
C GLY A 144 8.44 -26.26 -26.47
N GLU A 145 9.67 -26.08 -25.99
CA GLU A 145 10.36 -27.04 -25.09
C GLU A 145 10.11 -26.75 -23.61
N THR A 146 9.68 -25.52 -23.27
CA THR A 146 9.49 -25.09 -21.89
C THR A 146 8.27 -25.76 -21.24
N ALA A 147 8.45 -26.33 -20.05
CA ALA A 147 7.41 -27.03 -19.31
C ALA A 147 6.39 -26.10 -18.64
N ASN A 148 6.79 -24.87 -18.29
CA ASN A 148 5.93 -23.88 -17.64
C ASN A 148 6.09 -22.53 -18.34
N LEU A 149 4.98 -21.99 -18.85
CA LEU A 149 4.91 -20.69 -19.50
C LEU A 149 3.86 -19.84 -18.81
N VAL A 150 4.09 -18.53 -18.78
CA VAL A 150 3.16 -17.54 -18.19
C VAL A 150 2.59 -16.68 -19.33
N PRO A 151 1.60 -17.17 -20.09
CA PRO A 151 0.98 -16.40 -21.16
C PRO A 151 0.09 -15.29 -20.57
N VAL A 152 0.64 -14.08 -20.49
CA VAL A 152 -0.03 -12.88 -19.96
C VAL A 152 0.24 -11.67 -20.84
N ARG A 153 -0.66 -10.69 -20.79
CA ARG A 153 -0.39 -9.34 -21.29
C ARG A 153 0.05 -8.46 -20.14
N LEU A 154 1.18 -7.79 -20.29
CA LEU A 154 1.66 -6.81 -19.33
C LEU A 154 1.61 -5.41 -19.93
N ASP A 155 0.95 -4.49 -19.23
CA ASP A 155 1.11 -3.05 -19.43
C ASP A 155 2.20 -2.54 -18.48
N LEU A 156 3.44 -2.61 -18.95
CA LEU A 156 4.62 -2.21 -18.18
C LEU A 156 4.61 -0.73 -17.79
N ALA A 157 3.89 0.13 -18.52
CA ALA A 157 3.78 1.55 -18.18
C ALA A 157 2.88 1.74 -16.96
N THR A 158 1.76 1.03 -16.90
CA THR A 158 0.87 1.02 -15.74
C THR A 158 1.56 0.43 -14.51
N ILE A 159 2.26 -0.69 -14.65
CA ILE A 159 3.04 -1.30 -13.53
C ILE A 159 4.10 -0.32 -13.01
N ARG A 160 4.82 0.37 -13.91
CA ARG A 160 5.85 1.34 -13.52
C ARG A 160 5.28 2.55 -12.77
N ARG A 161 4.09 3.03 -13.16
CA ARG A 161 3.41 4.15 -12.48
C ARG A 161 2.92 3.78 -11.08
N GLY A 162 2.64 2.50 -10.83
CA GLY A 162 2.23 1.99 -9.52
C GLY A 162 3.32 2.07 -8.44
N GLY A 163 4.57 2.36 -8.80
CA GLY A 163 5.68 2.60 -7.87
C GLY A 163 6.30 1.33 -7.28
N ASP A 164 5.50 0.33 -6.93
CA ASP A 164 5.98 -0.97 -6.45
C ASP A 164 6.00 -2.00 -7.59
N VAL A 165 7.19 -2.26 -8.14
CA VAL A 165 7.38 -3.24 -9.21
C VAL A 165 7.63 -4.63 -8.61
N PRO A 166 6.76 -5.63 -8.88
CA PRO A 166 6.93 -6.99 -8.39
C PRO A 166 8.33 -7.52 -8.73
N PRO A 167 9.02 -8.23 -7.81
CA PRO A 167 10.38 -8.73 -8.04
C PRO A 167 10.56 -9.49 -9.36
N LEU A 168 9.57 -10.30 -9.72
CA LEU A 168 9.53 -11.08 -10.97
C LEU A 168 9.56 -10.22 -12.25
N LEU A 169 9.15 -8.96 -12.17
CA LEU A 169 9.05 -8.05 -13.32
C LEU A 169 10.20 -7.04 -13.40
N ARG A 170 11.11 -7.02 -12.42
CA ARG A 170 12.24 -6.06 -12.40
C ARG A 170 13.21 -6.23 -13.57
N GLY A 171 13.29 -7.43 -14.15
CA GLY A 171 14.07 -7.66 -15.38
C GLY A 171 13.42 -7.08 -16.63
N LEU A 172 12.09 -6.91 -16.64
CA LEU A 172 11.32 -6.38 -17.77
C LEU A 172 11.11 -4.87 -17.68
N ILE A 173 11.07 -4.34 -16.46
CA ILE A 173 10.90 -2.92 -16.20
C ILE A 173 12.25 -2.38 -15.72
N ARG A 174 12.96 -1.67 -16.61
CA ARG A 174 14.08 -0.82 -16.20
C ARG A 174 13.54 0.30 -15.30
N VAL A 175 13.54 0.04 -13.99
CA VAL A 175 13.41 1.07 -12.98
C VAL A 175 14.81 1.65 -12.80
N PRO A 176 15.04 2.97 -13.02
CA PRO A 176 16.28 3.58 -12.58
C PRO A 176 16.45 3.28 -11.10
N VAL A 177 17.59 2.72 -10.70
CA VAL A 177 17.90 2.45 -9.28
C VAL A 177 17.99 3.78 -8.56
N ARG A 178 16.85 4.36 -8.17
CA ARG A 178 16.79 5.45 -7.21
C ARG A 178 16.83 4.82 -5.82
N ARG A 179 18.04 4.60 -5.32
CA ARG A 179 18.28 4.49 -3.87
C ARG A 179 17.71 5.77 -3.24
N GLY A 180 16.50 5.72 -2.65
CA GLY A 180 15.92 6.83 -1.90
C GLY A 180 14.46 7.25 -2.20
N GLN A 181 13.60 6.44 -2.84
CA GLN A 181 12.20 6.87 -3.09
C GLN A 181 11.16 6.51 -2.02
N VAL A 182 11.43 5.57 -1.10
CA VAL A 182 10.54 5.36 0.05
C VAL A 182 10.50 6.60 0.96
N THR A 183 11.54 7.44 0.89
CA THR A 183 11.64 8.71 1.63
C THR A 183 11.09 9.91 0.87
N ASP A 184 10.88 9.84 -0.44
CA ASP A 184 10.55 11.01 -1.30
C ASP A 184 9.06 11.41 -1.23
N GLY A 185 8.14 10.44 -1.12
CA GLY A 185 6.71 10.72 -0.89
C GLY A 185 6.47 11.34 0.49
N GLY A 186 6.99 10.69 1.53
CA GLY A 186 6.94 11.19 2.90
C GLY A 186 7.66 12.53 3.07
N HIS A 187 8.83 12.75 2.44
CA HIS A 187 9.51 14.06 2.45
C HIS A 187 8.68 15.14 1.75
N ARG A 188 8.07 14.85 0.60
CA ARG A 188 7.21 15.82 -0.11
C ARG A 188 5.95 16.16 0.67
N LEU A 189 5.35 15.17 1.32
CA LEU A 189 4.21 15.41 2.23
C LEU A 189 4.65 16.23 3.44
N ALA A 190 5.75 15.85 4.11
CA ALA A 190 6.30 16.57 5.25
C ALA A 190 6.65 18.03 4.89
N GLN A 191 7.24 18.28 3.72
CA GLN A 191 7.56 19.63 3.24
C GLN A 191 6.29 20.46 3.01
N ARG A 192 5.24 19.88 2.39
CA ARG A 192 3.95 20.56 2.19
C ARG A 192 3.25 20.86 3.51
N LEU A 193 3.29 19.93 4.46
CA LEU A 193 2.70 20.12 5.79
C LEU A 193 3.49 21.16 6.61
N ALA A 194 4.83 21.19 6.50
CA ALA A 194 5.67 22.13 7.22
C ALA A 194 5.35 23.59 6.92
N THR A 195 4.98 23.90 5.67
CA THR A 195 4.62 25.26 5.22
C THR A 195 3.13 25.59 5.34
N ALA A 196 2.28 24.63 5.71
CA ALA A 196 0.84 24.79 5.78
C ALA A 196 0.37 25.15 7.21
N THR A 197 -0.70 25.94 7.31
CA THR A 197 -1.40 26.22 8.57
C THR A 197 -2.12 24.98 9.11
N ALA A 198 -2.53 24.98 10.37
CA ALA A 198 -3.21 23.83 11.00
C ALA A 198 -4.51 23.41 10.28
N ALA A 199 -5.23 24.37 9.68
CA ALA A 199 -6.43 24.08 8.88
C ALA A 199 -6.05 23.47 7.52
N GLU A 200 -5.06 24.04 6.83
CA GLU A 200 -4.59 23.55 5.52
C GLU A 200 -3.94 22.16 5.63
N ARG A 201 -3.28 21.84 6.75
CA ARG A 201 -2.72 20.50 6.99
C ARG A 201 -3.79 19.42 7.00
N ARG A 202 -4.91 19.67 7.69
CA ARG A 202 -6.05 18.75 7.71
C ARG A 202 -6.68 18.57 6.33
N GLU A 203 -6.80 19.66 5.58
CA GLU A 203 -7.30 19.60 4.21
C GLU A 203 -6.38 18.77 3.30
N VAL A 204 -5.06 19.02 3.33
CA VAL A 204 -4.07 18.25 2.57
C VAL A 204 -4.09 16.77 2.92
N LEU A 205 -4.20 16.44 4.22
CA LEU A 205 -4.29 15.06 4.68
C LEU A 205 -5.61 14.41 4.27
N LEU A 206 -6.72 15.15 4.30
CA LEU A 206 -8.02 14.65 3.85
C LEU A 206 -8.02 14.36 2.35
N GLU A 207 -7.49 15.26 1.54
CA GLU A 207 -7.32 15.02 0.11
C GLU A 207 -6.49 13.76 -0.16
N LEU A 208 -5.38 13.59 0.56
CA LEU A 208 -4.52 12.41 0.44
C LEU A 208 -5.26 11.11 0.79
N VAL A 209 -5.99 11.10 1.90
CA VAL A 209 -6.77 9.93 2.34
C VAL A 209 -7.84 9.61 1.32
N LEU A 210 -8.63 10.60 0.88
CA LEU A 210 -9.70 10.39 -0.10
C LEU A 210 -9.16 9.90 -1.45
N ASP A 211 -8.01 10.39 -1.90
CA ASP A 211 -7.36 9.92 -3.12
C ASP A 211 -6.95 8.44 -3.00
N GLN A 212 -6.42 8.01 -1.85
CA GLN A 212 -6.09 6.60 -1.65
C GLN A 212 -7.34 5.71 -1.55
N VAL A 213 -8.40 6.20 -0.90
CA VAL A 213 -9.69 5.51 -0.80
C VAL A 213 -10.30 5.33 -2.19
N ALA A 214 -10.34 6.38 -3.01
CA ALA A 214 -10.81 6.32 -4.39
C ALA A 214 -10.01 5.30 -5.20
N ALA A 215 -8.68 5.31 -5.04
CA ALA A 215 -7.81 4.42 -5.79
C ALA A 215 -7.93 2.94 -5.39
N VAL A 216 -8.31 2.64 -4.15
CA VAL A 216 -8.59 1.27 -3.67
C VAL A 216 -9.96 0.81 -4.17
N LEU A 217 -10.99 1.64 -4.00
CA LEU A 217 -12.37 1.30 -4.40
C LEU A 217 -12.62 1.39 -5.91
N GLY A 218 -11.74 2.05 -6.66
CA GLY A 218 -11.86 2.21 -8.12
C GLY A 218 -12.76 3.37 -8.55
N HIS A 219 -12.98 4.36 -7.69
CA HIS A 219 -13.70 5.57 -8.05
C HIS A 219 -12.84 6.48 -8.95
N ALA A 220 -13.49 7.21 -9.87
CA ALA A 220 -12.81 8.12 -10.80
C ALA A 220 -12.24 9.38 -10.09
N GLY A 221 -12.70 9.66 -8.87
CA GLY A 221 -12.20 10.75 -8.05
C GLY A 221 -12.81 10.75 -6.65
N ARG A 222 -12.40 11.74 -5.85
CA ARG A 222 -12.81 11.92 -4.45
C ARG A 222 -14.25 12.39 -4.23
N ALA A 223 -14.90 12.90 -5.27
CA ALA A 223 -16.22 13.56 -5.16
C ALA A 223 -17.35 12.61 -4.72
N ASP A 224 -17.18 11.30 -4.92
CA ASP A 224 -18.16 10.28 -4.57
C ASP A 224 -17.91 9.65 -3.19
N ILE A 225 -16.93 10.15 -2.43
CA ILE A 225 -16.51 9.60 -1.14
C ILE A 225 -16.86 10.57 -0.03
N GLU A 226 -17.76 10.14 0.86
CA GLU A 226 -18.18 10.90 2.03
C GLU A 226 -17.16 10.73 3.18
N PRO A 227 -16.50 11.80 3.66
CA PRO A 227 -15.42 11.72 4.65
C PRO A 227 -15.80 11.12 6.01
N GLU A 228 -17.06 11.26 6.40
CA GLU A 228 -17.60 10.81 7.69
C GLU A 228 -18.20 9.40 7.61
N ARG A 229 -18.32 8.85 6.40
CA ARG A 229 -18.92 7.54 6.19
C ARG A 229 -17.92 6.44 6.57
N GLN A 230 -18.44 5.37 7.17
CA GLN A 230 -17.58 4.26 7.58
C GLN A 230 -16.95 3.58 6.36
N PHE A 231 -15.70 3.14 6.49
CA PHE A 231 -15.02 2.39 5.43
C PHE A 231 -15.83 1.15 5.01
N GLN A 232 -16.47 0.46 5.95
CA GLN A 232 -17.33 -0.70 5.65
C GLN A 232 -18.50 -0.33 4.75
N ASP A 233 -19.16 0.81 5.02
CA ASP A 233 -20.28 1.30 4.21
C ASP A 233 -19.84 1.84 2.85
N LEU A 234 -18.57 2.25 2.72
CA LEU A 234 -17.93 2.62 1.46
C LEU A 234 -17.51 1.38 0.63
N GLY A 235 -17.66 0.17 1.17
CA GLY A 235 -17.33 -1.08 0.48
C GLY A 235 -15.94 -1.63 0.80
N PHE A 236 -15.31 -1.21 1.92
CA PHE A 236 -14.10 -1.85 2.39
C PHE A 236 -14.38 -3.19 3.05
N ASP A 237 -13.64 -4.21 2.61
CA ASP A 237 -13.47 -5.48 3.27
C ASP A 237 -12.08 -5.60 3.92
N SER A 238 -11.80 -6.76 4.53
CA SER A 238 -10.51 -7.05 5.18
C SER A 238 -9.31 -6.97 4.24
N LEU A 239 -9.51 -7.19 2.93
CA LEU A 239 -8.45 -7.16 1.94
C LEU A 239 -8.17 -5.74 1.43
N THR A 240 -9.22 -4.97 1.12
CA THR A 240 -9.07 -3.56 0.73
C THR A 240 -8.53 -2.71 1.88
N ALA A 241 -8.80 -3.09 3.13
CA ALA A 241 -8.22 -2.44 4.31
C ALA A 241 -6.69 -2.56 4.37
N VAL A 242 -6.17 -3.77 4.11
CA VAL A 242 -4.72 -4.02 4.05
C VAL A 242 -4.09 -3.25 2.88
N GLU A 243 -4.78 -3.19 1.74
CA GLU A 243 -4.33 -2.44 0.58
C GLU A 243 -4.23 -0.93 0.86
N LEU A 244 -5.27 -0.31 1.44
CA LEU A 244 -5.24 1.10 1.83
C LEU A 244 -4.12 1.38 2.83
N ARG A 245 -3.97 0.55 3.87
CA ARG A 245 -2.91 0.70 4.86
C ARG A 245 -1.50 0.66 4.23
N ASN A 246 -1.26 -0.26 3.30
CA ASN A 246 0.02 -0.35 2.60
C ASN A 246 0.29 0.87 1.70
N ARG A 247 -0.74 1.36 1.00
CA ARG A 247 -0.65 2.58 0.19
C ARG A 247 -0.37 3.80 1.05
N MET A 248 -1.07 3.93 2.19
CA MET A 248 -0.84 4.99 3.16
C MET A 248 0.58 4.97 3.72
N ASN A 249 1.12 3.81 4.12
CA ASN A 249 2.53 3.69 4.54
C ASN A 249 3.51 4.22 3.49
N ALA A 250 3.25 3.94 2.20
CA ALA A 250 4.14 4.34 1.12
C ALA A 250 4.12 5.87 0.89
N VAL A 251 2.98 6.52 1.05
CA VAL A 251 2.85 7.97 0.82
C VAL A 251 3.18 8.81 2.05
N THR A 252 2.93 8.30 3.27
CA THR A 252 3.23 9.02 4.52
C THR A 252 4.63 8.70 5.06
N GLY A 253 5.20 7.55 4.69
CA GLY A 253 6.44 7.04 5.29
C GLY A 253 6.27 6.47 6.70
N LEU A 254 5.04 6.39 7.21
CA LEU A 254 4.74 5.85 8.54
C LEU A 254 4.70 4.32 8.54
N ARG A 255 4.77 3.74 9.75
CA ARG A 255 4.49 2.33 10.01
C ARG A 255 3.11 2.20 10.66
N LEU A 256 2.07 2.28 9.86
CA LEU A 256 0.69 2.23 10.33
C LEU A 256 0.30 0.83 10.83
N PRO A 257 -0.48 0.69 11.91
CA PRO A 257 -0.91 -0.60 12.45
C PRO A 257 -1.88 -1.33 11.51
N ALA A 258 -2.01 -2.66 11.69
CA ALA A 258 -2.95 -3.46 10.89
C ALA A 258 -4.42 -3.20 11.27
N THR A 259 -4.66 -2.69 12.47
CA THR A 259 -5.97 -2.31 13.01
C THR A 259 -6.41 -0.90 12.61
N LEU A 260 -5.60 -0.17 11.81
CA LEU A 260 -5.80 1.25 11.49
C LEU A 260 -7.24 1.62 11.11
N LEU A 261 -7.86 0.88 10.17
CA LEU A 261 -9.22 1.17 9.71
C LEU A 261 -10.31 0.73 10.72
N PHE A 262 -9.98 -0.10 11.71
CA PHE A 262 -10.88 -0.44 12.81
C PHE A 262 -10.82 0.63 13.90
N ASP A 263 -9.60 1.07 14.24
CA ASP A 263 -9.36 2.11 15.25
C ASP A 263 -9.81 3.49 14.74
N HIS A 264 -9.74 3.71 13.42
CA HIS A 264 -10.15 4.92 12.72
C HIS A 264 -11.12 4.56 11.59
N PRO A 265 -12.43 4.41 11.88
CA PRO A 265 -13.38 3.78 10.98
C PRO A 265 -13.85 4.65 9.82
N THR A 266 -13.44 5.92 9.76
CA THR A 266 -13.83 6.88 8.71
C THR A 266 -12.61 7.58 8.12
N PRO A 267 -12.67 8.08 6.87
CA PRO A 267 -11.62 8.92 6.30
C PRO A 267 -11.24 10.10 7.21
N ALA A 268 -12.22 10.80 7.80
CA ALA A 268 -11.97 11.91 8.72
C ALA A 268 -11.23 11.46 10.01
N ALA A 269 -11.62 10.32 10.60
CA ALA A 269 -10.93 9.79 11.78
C ALA A 269 -9.48 9.39 11.48
N LEU A 270 -9.22 8.88 10.28
CA LEU A 270 -7.87 8.55 9.83
C LEU A 270 -7.02 9.81 9.62
N VAL A 271 -7.61 10.91 9.14
CA VAL A 271 -6.91 12.21 9.01
C VAL A 271 -6.44 12.72 10.36
N GLU A 272 -7.27 12.67 11.40
CA GLU A 272 -6.87 13.13 12.74
C GLU A 272 -5.74 12.29 13.33
N TYR A 273 -5.77 10.97 13.13
CA TYR A 273 -4.66 10.10 13.51
C TYR A 273 -3.35 10.48 12.80
N LEU A 274 -3.40 10.71 11.49
CA LEU A 274 -2.23 11.10 10.70
C LEU A 274 -1.73 12.51 11.05
N HIS A 275 -2.62 13.42 11.40
CA HIS A 275 -2.27 14.77 11.84
C HIS A 275 -1.44 14.72 13.13
N GLY A 276 -1.83 13.89 14.09
CA GLY A 276 -1.10 13.70 15.35
C GLY A 276 0.33 13.20 15.14
N ASP A 277 0.54 12.26 14.20
CA ASP A 277 1.85 11.65 13.92
C ASP A 277 2.75 12.50 13.02
N LEU A 278 2.20 13.23 12.04
CA LEU A 278 2.97 13.95 11.02
C LEU A 278 3.16 15.44 11.31
N ALA A 279 2.34 16.02 12.19
CA ALA A 279 2.27 17.44 12.41
C ALA A 279 1.90 17.78 13.88
N PRO A 280 2.74 17.41 14.87
CA PRO A 280 2.48 17.77 16.26
C PRO A 280 2.42 19.30 16.42
N ASP A 281 1.35 19.79 17.06
CA ASP A 281 0.92 21.20 17.02
C ASP A 281 2.02 22.21 17.44
N GLY A 282 2.94 21.83 18.33
CA GLY A 282 4.03 22.71 18.80
C GLY A 282 5.11 23.05 17.76
N ALA A 283 5.35 22.18 16.77
CA ALA A 283 6.28 22.47 15.67
C ALA A 283 5.59 23.23 14.52
N ALA A 284 4.26 23.26 14.50
CA ALA A 284 3.46 23.90 13.45
C ALA A 284 3.44 25.41 13.58
N GLU A 285 3.22 25.91 14.79
CA GLU A 285 3.11 27.35 15.07
C GLU A 285 4.43 28.07 14.84
N LEU A 286 5.54 27.48 15.28
CA LEU A 286 6.88 28.05 15.16
C LEU A 286 7.33 28.10 13.69
N ASN A 287 7.07 27.03 12.93
CA ASN A 287 7.40 26.98 11.50
C ASN A 287 6.47 27.87 10.65
N GLY A 288 5.18 27.97 11.01
CA GLY A 288 4.26 28.89 10.35
C GLY A 288 4.65 30.36 10.55
N LEU A 289 5.11 30.71 11.76
CA LEU A 289 5.60 32.06 12.06
C LEU A 289 6.87 32.39 11.25
N LEU A 290 7.80 31.43 11.13
CA LEU A 290 9.03 31.60 10.33
C LEU A 290 8.72 31.68 8.83
N ALA A 291 7.82 30.85 8.31
CA ALA A 291 7.42 30.86 6.90
C ALA A 291 6.71 32.18 6.51
N ALA A 292 5.99 32.81 7.43
CA ALA A 292 5.37 34.12 7.18
C ALA A 292 6.38 35.27 7.02
N LEU A 293 7.62 35.11 7.51
CA LEU A 293 8.68 36.11 7.37
C LEU A 293 9.33 36.10 5.98
N GLU A 294 9.44 34.95 5.31
CA GLU A 294 10.06 34.83 3.98
C GLU A 294 9.40 35.73 2.90
N PRO A 295 8.06 35.75 2.74
CA PRO A 295 7.40 36.66 1.80
C PRO A 295 7.61 38.14 2.14
N LEU A 296 7.67 38.47 3.44
CA LEU A 296 7.89 39.83 3.91
C LEU A 296 9.31 40.31 3.58
N GLU A 297 10.32 39.48 3.85
CA GLU A 297 11.72 39.76 3.49
C GLU A 297 11.88 39.98 1.99
N LYS A 298 11.26 39.12 1.19
CA LYS A 298 11.30 39.24 -0.28
C LYS A 298 10.61 40.51 -0.78
N ALA A 299 9.47 40.88 -0.18
CA ALA A 299 8.76 42.11 -0.52
C ALA A 299 9.57 43.37 -0.14
N LEU A 300 10.23 43.36 1.03
CA LEU A 300 11.10 44.45 1.46
C LEU A 300 12.34 44.59 0.57
N ALA A 301 12.96 43.47 0.17
CA ALA A 301 14.13 43.47 -0.71
C ALA A 301 13.81 43.93 -2.14
N ALA A 302 12.60 43.68 -2.64
CA ALA A 302 12.15 44.07 -3.98
C ALA A 302 11.52 45.48 -4.03
N ALA A 303 11.24 46.11 -2.89
CA ALA A 303 10.54 47.38 -2.83
C ALA A 303 11.44 48.55 -3.23
N THR A 304 11.00 49.34 -4.22
CA THR A 304 11.52 50.68 -4.50
C THR A 304 10.50 51.71 -4.02
N VAL A 305 10.78 52.33 -2.86
CA VAL A 305 9.85 53.23 -2.16
C VAL A 305 10.52 54.58 -1.88
N ASP A 306 9.71 55.64 -1.78
CA ASP A 306 10.22 56.96 -1.41
C ASP A 306 10.65 57.02 0.06
N ALA A 307 11.40 58.07 0.43
CA ALA A 307 11.96 58.21 1.78
C ALA A 307 10.88 58.23 2.88
N LYS A 308 9.69 58.77 2.57
CA LYS A 308 8.55 58.84 3.50
C LYS A 308 7.96 57.46 3.76
N THR A 309 7.77 56.65 2.72
CA THR A 309 7.25 55.29 2.83
C THR A 309 8.27 54.36 3.48
N HIS A 310 9.56 54.56 3.21
CA HIS A 310 10.65 53.86 3.91
C HIS A 310 10.57 54.07 5.42
N GLN A 311 10.44 55.32 5.87
CA GLN A 311 10.32 55.65 7.30
C GLN A 311 9.06 55.06 7.95
N GLN A 312 7.95 54.96 7.20
CA GLN A 312 6.72 54.31 7.68
C GLN A 312 6.88 52.80 7.83
N ILE A 313 7.58 52.14 6.90
CA ILE A 313 7.87 50.69 6.97
C ILE A 313 8.80 50.41 8.15
N GLU A 314 9.87 51.19 8.32
CA GLU A 314 10.81 51.08 9.44
C GLU A 314 10.09 51.24 10.79
N GLY A 315 9.22 52.25 10.93
CA GLY A 315 8.41 52.42 12.13
C GLY A 315 7.51 51.24 12.44
N ARG A 316 6.92 50.58 11.43
CA ARG A 316 6.10 49.38 11.63
C ARG A 316 6.93 48.16 12.04
N ILE A 317 8.14 48.01 11.51
CA ILE A 317 9.07 46.93 11.88
C ILE A 317 9.51 47.10 13.34
N GLU A 318 9.83 48.32 13.77
CA GLU A 318 10.20 48.59 15.17
C GLU A 318 9.03 48.32 16.13
N VAL A 319 7.79 48.66 15.77
CA VAL A 319 6.60 48.29 16.58
C VAL A 319 6.44 46.76 16.68
N LEU A 320 6.65 46.03 15.60
CA LEU A 320 6.59 44.56 15.61
C LEU A 320 7.70 43.96 16.47
N ARG A 321 8.92 44.50 16.37
CA ARG A 321 10.06 44.10 17.19
C ARG A 321 9.83 44.35 18.68
N ALA A 322 9.29 45.51 19.04
CA ALA A 322 8.95 45.84 20.43
C ALA A 322 7.87 44.90 21.00
N ARG A 323 6.83 44.58 20.21
CA ARG A 323 5.80 43.60 20.59
C ARG A 323 6.38 42.20 20.81
N TRP A 324 7.28 41.75 19.94
CA TRP A 324 7.95 40.45 20.06
C TRP A 324 8.94 40.38 21.24
N ALA A 325 9.63 41.49 21.55
CA ALA A 325 10.46 41.56 22.74
C ALA A 325 9.62 41.46 24.03
N GLY A 326 8.42 42.05 24.03
CA GLY A 326 7.47 42.00 25.14
C GLY A 326 6.99 40.58 25.48
N THR A 327 6.82 39.70 24.49
CA THR A 327 6.43 38.30 24.70
C THR A 327 7.49 37.46 25.42
N ARG A 328 8.74 37.92 25.52
CA ARG A 328 9.80 37.26 26.29
C ARG A 328 9.80 37.64 27.79
N GLY A 329 9.08 38.69 28.16
CA GLY A 329 9.09 39.26 29.51
C GLY A 329 8.18 38.54 30.53
N GLU A 330 7.28 37.66 30.08
CA GLU A 330 6.35 36.90 30.95
C GLU A 330 6.89 35.53 31.39
N GLN A 331 8.06 35.12 30.90
CA GLN A 331 8.76 33.90 31.34
C GLN A 331 10.11 34.28 32.00
N ARG A 332 10.07 34.75 33.25
CA ARG A 332 11.21 34.52 34.15
C ARG A 332 10.99 33.16 34.81
N PRO A 333 12.01 32.29 34.89
CA PRO A 333 11.97 31.15 35.80
C PRO A 333 11.80 31.71 37.21
N HIS A 334 10.91 31.12 38.01
CA HIS A 334 11.08 31.16 39.45
C HIS A 334 12.46 30.57 39.73
N GLU A 335 13.37 31.35 40.33
CA GLU A 335 14.54 30.80 40.99
C GLU A 335 14.00 29.85 42.07
N GLU A 336 14.07 28.55 41.80
CA GLU A 336 14.15 27.56 42.87
C GLU A 336 15.41 27.92 43.65
N ILE A 337 15.21 28.44 44.86
CA ILE A 337 16.27 28.50 45.85
C ILE A 337 16.63 27.04 46.13
N ASP A 338 17.80 26.64 45.67
CA ASP A 338 18.41 25.35 45.97
C ASP A 338 18.80 25.37 47.45
N LEU A 339 18.01 24.68 48.27
CA LEU A 339 18.19 24.59 49.73
C LEU A 339 19.37 23.69 50.13
N ASP A 340 20.04 23.03 49.17
CA ASP A 340 21.14 22.11 49.45
C ASP A 340 22.53 22.78 49.47
N ASP A 341 22.64 24.07 49.12
CA ASP A 341 23.92 24.82 49.07
C ASP A 341 23.99 25.99 50.07
N VAL A 342 23.03 26.08 50.99
CA VAL A 342 23.04 27.09 52.07
C VAL A 342 23.87 26.56 53.24
N SER A 343 24.93 27.28 53.59
CA SER A 343 25.75 26.92 54.75
C SER A 343 24.94 27.06 56.05
N ASP A 344 25.20 26.21 57.05
CA ASP A 344 24.48 26.26 58.34
C ASP A 344 24.46 27.67 58.96
N GLU A 345 25.50 28.48 58.74
CA GLU A 345 25.58 29.88 59.19
C GLU A 345 24.56 30.82 58.51
N GLU A 346 24.25 30.59 57.23
CA GLU A 346 23.25 31.38 56.49
C GLU A 346 21.81 30.94 56.84
N MET A 347 21.62 29.67 57.21
CA MET A 347 20.34 29.16 57.69
C MET A 347 19.94 29.74 59.05
N PHE A 348 20.91 29.95 59.95
CA PHE A 348 20.67 30.61 61.24
C PHE A 348 20.43 32.11 61.11
N ALA A 349 21.03 32.78 60.11
CA ALA A 349 20.78 34.20 59.84
C ALA A 349 19.34 34.47 59.36
N LEU A 350 18.75 33.56 58.57
CA LEU A 350 17.37 33.67 58.08
C LEU A 350 16.32 33.42 59.18
N LEU A 351 16.64 32.61 60.20
CA LEU A 351 15.74 32.37 61.34
C LEU A 351 15.74 33.52 62.36
N ASP A 352 16.86 34.23 62.53
CA ASP A 352 16.94 35.43 63.39
C ASP A 352 16.20 36.64 62.77
N GLU A 353 16.13 36.73 61.44
CA GLU A 353 15.33 37.76 60.75
C GLU A 353 13.81 37.50 60.84
N GLU A 354 13.35 36.24 60.87
CA GLU A 354 11.93 35.93 61.06
C GLU A 354 11.47 36.05 62.52
N LEU A 355 12.32 35.73 63.51
CA LEU A 355 11.97 35.83 64.93
C LEU A 355 12.00 37.28 65.47
N SER A 356 12.74 38.18 64.83
CA SER A 356 12.75 39.62 65.17
C SER A 356 11.56 40.41 64.57
N GLN A 357 10.77 39.82 63.67
CA GLN A 357 9.55 40.42 63.13
C GLN A 357 8.26 39.95 63.81
N GLN A 358 8.34 39.03 64.80
CA GLN A 358 7.17 38.56 65.57
C GLN A 358 7.25 38.79 67.09
N GLY A 359 8.27 39.49 67.61
CA GLY A 359 8.39 39.80 69.04
C GLY A 359 8.50 41.29 69.31
N ASP A 360 7.42 41.87 69.84
CA ASP A 360 7.45 43.06 70.71
C ASP A 360 8.11 42.72 72.06
#